data_AF-A0A924G4G9-F1
#
_entry.id   AF-A0A924G4G9-F1
#
_cell.length_a   1.000
_cell.length_b   1.000
_cell.length_c   1.000
_cell.angle_alpha   90.00
_cell.angle_beta   90.00
_cell.angle_gamma   90.00
#
_symmetry.space_group_name_H-M   'P 1'
#
loop_
_entity.id
_entity.type
_entity.pdbx_description
1 polymer ?
#
loop_
_entity_poly.entity_id
_entity_poly.type
_entity_poly.pdbx_seq_one_letter_code
_entity_poly.pdbx_strand_id
1 'polypeptide(L)'
;MGKTDHANYEKVWNDDRLSASHHTNGVESVENVVERCTGLIMDLESAYNDKDILLVSHGDASQVLQTGFQKVDPRQHRSLQHLETAEIRQLTLAQP
;
A
#
# COMPACT_ATOMS: atom_id res chain seq x y z
N MET A 1 13.78 24.99 7.85
CA MET A 1 13.27 23.72 7.28
C MET A 1 13.24 22.71 8.40
N GLY A 2 12.06 22.40 8.94
CA GLY A 2 11.94 21.44 10.05
C GLY A 2 12.29 20.05 9.54
N LYS A 3 13.21 19.35 10.22
CA LYS A 3 13.55 17.96 9.89
C LYS A 3 12.32 17.10 10.18
N THR A 4 11.88 16.33 9.20
CA THR A 4 10.91 15.25 9.40
C THR A 4 11.59 14.08 10.09
N ASP A 5 10.90 13.44 11.02
CA ASP A 5 11.40 12.30 11.78
C ASP A 5 10.61 11.04 11.38
N HIS A 6 11.27 9.87 11.38
CA HIS A 6 10.61 8.59 11.10
C HIS A 6 9.48 8.29 12.09
N ALA A 7 9.55 8.82 13.31
CA ALA A 7 8.48 8.72 14.30
C ALA A 7 7.15 9.36 13.85
N ASN A 8 7.14 10.18 12.80
CA ASN A 8 5.90 10.72 12.25
C ASN A 8 5.09 9.66 11.48
N TYR A 9 5.71 8.61 10.95
CA TYR A 9 4.99 7.51 10.31
C TYR A 9 4.05 6.82 11.30
N GLU A 10 4.53 6.53 12.51
CA GLU A 10 3.72 5.91 13.56
C GLU A 10 2.47 6.72 13.91
N LYS A 11 2.54 8.05 13.83
CA LYS A 11 1.36 8.91 14.06
C LYS A 11 0.33 8.70 12.97
N VAL A 12 0.77 8.73 11.71
CA VAL A 12 -0.10 8.50 10.54
C VAL A 12 -0.71 7.11 10.59
N TRP A 13 0.09 6.07 10.88
CA TRP A 13 -0.41 4.70 10.98
C TRP A 13 -1.44 4.51 12.10
N ASN A 14 -1.32 5.25 13.20
CA ASN A 14 -2.35 5.24 14.24
C ASN A 14 -3.65 5.90 13.78
N ASP A 15 -3.56 6.97 12.99
CA ASP A 15 -4.74 7.62 12.39
C ASP A 15 -5.38 6.73 11.30
N ASP A 16 -4.56 6.05 10.48
CA ASP A 16 -5.01 5.09 9.45
C ASP A 16 -5.86 3.98 10.06
N ARG A 17 -5.45 3.46 11.23
CA ARG A 17 -6.19 2.42 11.96
C ARG A 17 -7.59 2.88 12.39
N LEU A 18 -7.79 4.17 12.60
CA LEU A 18 -9.06 4.75 13.02
C LEU A 18 -9.97 5.05 11.82
N SER A 19 -9.40 5.56 10.73
CA SER A 19 -10.14 5.91 9.52
C SER A 19 -9.29 5.67 8.28
N ALA A 20 -9.78 4.89 7.32
CA ALA A 20 -9.07 4.65 6.06
C ALA A 20 -9.03 5.86 5.12
N SER A 21 -9.92 6.84 5.34
CA SER A 21 -10.14 7.99 4.46
C SER A 21 -9.63 9.32 5.03
N HIS A 22 -8.90 9.29 6.16
CA HIS A 22 -8.39 10.52 6.77
C HIS A 22 -7.29 11.16 5.92
N HIS A 23 -7.15 12.47 6.09
CA HIS A 23 -6.12 13.28 5.46
C HIS A 23 -5.39 14.15 6.50
N THR A 24 -5.32 13.68 7.75
CA THR A 24 -4.74 14.44 8.86
C THR A 24 -3.28 14.78 8.55
N ASN A 25 -2.87 16.01 8.80
CA ASN A 25 -1.54 16.52 8.41
C ASN A 25 -1.26 16.54 6.89
N GLY A 26 -2.30 16.47 6.05
CA GLY A 26 -2.19 16.56 4.60
C GLY A 26 -1.65 15.30 3.92
N VAL A 27 -1.71 14.14 4.60
CA VAL A 27 -1.32 12.85 4.03
C VAL A 27 -2.35 12.33 3.04
N GLU A 28 -1.89 11.51 2.10
CA GLU A 28 -2.77 10.67 1.28
C GLU A 28 -3.43 9.61 2.19
N SER A 29 -4.72 9.35 2.01
CA SER A 29 -5.44 8.35 2.79
C SER A 29 -5.06 6.93 2.33
N VAL A 30 -5.08 5.94 3.23
CA VAL A 30 -4.79 4.55 2.83
C VAL A 30 -5.82 4.00 1.84
N GLU A 31 -7.05 4.50 1.84
CA GLU A 31 -8.06 4.19 0.81
C GLU A 31 -7.61 4.66 -0.59
N ASN A 32 -7.18 5.92 -0.71
CA ASN A 32 -6.68 6.46 -1.97
C ASN A 32 -5.42 5.71 -2.45
N VAL A 33 -4.53 5.36 -1.52
CA VAL A 33 -3.33 4.57 -1.85
C VAL A 33 -3.73 3.20 -2.42
N VAL A 34 -4.69 2.49 -1.80
CA VAL A 34 -5.19 1.22 -2.35
C VAL A 34 -5.80 1.43 -3.72
N GLU A 35 -6.72 2.38 -3.87
CA GLU A 35 -7.43 2.66 -5.12
C GLU A 35 -6.46 2.95 -6.28
N ARG A 36 -5.52 3.88 -6.10
CA ARG A 36 -4.59 4.21 -7.19
C ARG A 36 -3.63 3.07 -7.51
N CYS A 37 -3.21 2.30 -6.50
CA CYS A 37 -2.25 1.22 -6.72
C CYS A 37 -2.92 0.03 -7.40
N THR A 38 -4.13 -0.35 -7.01
CA THR A 38 -4.89 -1.41 -7.69
C THR A 38 -5.33 -0.97 -9.09
N GLY A 39 -5.70 0.30 -9.27
CA GLY A 39 -5.95 0.89 -10.59
C GLY A 39 -4.74 0.76 -11.52
N LEU A 40 -3.53 1.06 -11.04
CA LEU A 40 -2.30 0.82 -11.80
C LEU A 40 -2.15 -0.66 -12.19
N ILE A 41 -2.46 -1.61 -11.31
CA ILE A 41 -2.38 -3.03 -11.68
C ILE A 41 -3.37 -3.35 -12.80
N MET A 42 -4.62 -2.85 -12.71
CA MET A 42 -5.62 -3.07 -13.76
C MET A 42 -5.17 -2.51 -15.12
N ASP A 43 -4.56 -1.32 -15.12
CA ASP A 43 -4.02 -0.71 -16.34
C ASP A 43 -2.89 -1.56 -16.94
N LEU A 44 -1.99 -2.08 -16.09
CA LEU A 44 -0.88 -2.93 -16.50
C LEU A 44 -1.35 -4.27 -17.06
N GLU A 45 -2.29 -4.95 -16.39
CA GLU A 45 -2.90 -6.20 -16.86
C GLU A 45 -3.66 -6.00 -18.18
N SER A 46 -4.25 -4.82 -18.39
CA SER A 46 -4.89 -4.50 -19.67
C SER A 46 -3.87 -4.23 -20.78
N ALA A 47 -2.71 -3.66 -20.47
CA ALA A 47 -1.71 -3.26 -21.44
C ALA A 47 -0.77 -4.41 -21.86
N TYR A 48 -0.53 -5.37 -20.97
CA TYR A 48 0.45 -6.44 -21.18
C TYR A 48 -0.19 -7.81 -20.98
N ASN A 49 -0.01 -8.71 -21.96
CA ASN A 49 -0.46 -10.09 -21.89
C ASN A 49 0.75 -11.03 -21.84
N ASP A 50 0.67 -12.10 -21.04
CA ASP A 50 1.73 -13.11 -20.87
C ASP A 50 3.11 -12.50 -20.54
N LYS A 51 3.13 -11.57 -19.58
CA LYS A 51 4.35 -10.93 -19.05
C LYS A 51 4.39 -11.01 -17.54
N ASP A 52 5.58 -11.24 -17.01
CA ASP A 52 5.89 -10.98 -15.62
C ASP A 52 6.22 -9.49 -15.46
N ILE A 53 5.54 -8.82 -14.54
CA ILE A 53 5.73 -7.40 -14.25
C ILE A 53 6.37 -7.26 -12.87
N LEU A 54 7.54 -6.61 -12.81
CA LEU A 54 8.21 -6.27 -11.56
C LEU A 54 7.89 -4.83 -11.17
N LEU A 55 7.21 -4.66 -10.04
CA LEU A 55 6.94 -3.35 -9.46
C LEU A 55 8.05 -2.97 -8.47
N VAL A 56 8.70 -1.83 -8.71
CA VAL A 56 9.70 -1.26 -7.79
C VAL A 56 9.10 -0.02 -7.14
N SER A 57 8.94 -0.04 -5.82
CA SER A 57 8.20 0.99 -5.08
C SER A 57 8.74 1.15 -3.65
N HIS A 58 8.14 2.07 -2.90
CA HIS A 58 8.41 2.28 -1.48
C HIS A 58 7.63 1.30 -0.59
N GLY A 59 8.20 1.00 0.59
CA GLY A 59 7.62 0.04 1.52
C GLY A 59 6.18 0.32 1.93
N ASP A 60 5.80 1.57 2.17
CA ASP A 60 4.45 1.92 2.64
C ASP A 60 3.38 1.70 1.55
N ALA A 61 3.61 2.18 0.33
CA ALA A 61 2.71 1.94 -0.81
C ALA A 61 2.59 0.45 -1.14
N SER A 62 3.71 -0.28 -1.14
CA SER A 62 3.69 -1.74 -1.34
C SER A 62 2.98 -2.48 -0.20
N GLN A 63 3.13 -2.02 1.04
CA GLN A 63 2.44 -2.58 2.20
C GLN A 63 0.92 -2.41 2.08
N VAL A 64 0.48 -1.21 1.69
CA VAL A 64 -0.95 -0.89 1.53
C VAL A 64 -1.55 -1.63 0.33
N LEU A 65 -0.86 -1.71 -0.81
CA LEU A 65 -1.32 -2.49 -1.96
C LEU A 65 -1.62 -3.96 -1.62
N GLN A 66 -0.83 -4.57 -0.72
CA GLN A 66 -1.09 -5.93 -0.27
C GLN A 66 -2.47 -6.09 0.37
N THR A 67 -3.05 -5.08 1.02
CA THR A 67 -4.39 -5.21 1.60
C THR A 67 -5.47 -5.40 0.53
N GLY A 68 -5.36 -4.67 -0.58
CA GLY A 68 -6.27 -4.81 -1.72
C GLY A 68 -6.23 -6.23 -2.31
N PHE A 69 -5.02 -6.79 -2.45
CA PHE A 69 -4.83 -8.13 -2.98
C PHE A 69 -5.23 -9.23 -1.99
N GLN A 70 -4.99 -9.03 -0.71
CA GLN A 70 -5.37 -9.98 0.34
C GLN A 70 -6.83 -9.81 0.81
N LYS A 71 -7.58 -8.86 0.23
CA LYS A 71 -8.95 -8.50 0.65
C LYS A 71 -9.04 -8.17 2.15
N VAL A 72 -8.00 -7.53 2.67
CA VAL A 72 -7.92 -7.05 4.05
C VAL A 72 -8.29 -5.57 4.08
N ASP A 73 -8.91 -5.14 5.18
CA ASP A 73 -9.22 -3.73 5.41
C ASP A 73 -7.92 -2.89 5.34
N PRO A 74 -7.85 -1.81 4.51
CA PRO A 74 -6.65 -0.98 4.39
C PRO A 74 -6.15 -0.41 5.72
N ARG A 75 -7.05 -0.20 6.71
CA ARG A 75 -6.70 0.22 8.07
C ARG A 75 -5.83 -0.78 8.83
N GLN A 76 -5.76 -2.01 8.32
CA GLN A 76 -4.98 -3.11 8.86
C GLN A 76 -3.71 -3.39 8.04
N HIS A 77 -3.25 -2.47 7.17
CA HIS A 77 -2.05 -2.66 6.36
C HIS A 77 -0.79 -3.08 7.15
N ARG A 78 -0.69 -2.67 8.43
CA ARG A 78 0.40 -3.06 9.35
C ARG A 78 0.25 -4.44 10.01
N SER A 79 -0.87 -5.13 9.83
CA SER A 79 -1.04 -6.52 10.27
C SER A 79 -0.43 -7.54 9.29
N LEU A 80 -0.26 -7.14 8.03
CA LEU A 80 0.36 -7.96 6.99
C LEU A 80 1.88 -8.03 7.19
N GLN A 81 2.50 -9.10 6.73
CA GLN A 81 3.95 -9.28 6.79
C GLN A 81 4.66 -8.10 6.08
N HIS A 82 5.62 -7.48 6.77
CA HIS A 82 6.39 -6.38 6.20
C HIS A 82 7.23 -6.83 5.00
N LEU A 83 7.34 -5.97 3.98
CA LEU A 83 8.28 -6.15 2.86
C LEU A 83 9.64 -5.56 3.25
N GLU A 84 10.66 -6.40 3.32
CA GLU A 84 12.02 -5.95 3.62
C GLU A 84 12.64 -5.18 2.45
N THR A 85 13.68 -4.39 2.75
CA THR A 85 14.38 -3.62 1.71
C THR A 85 14.97 -4.55 0.66
N ALA A 86 14.63 -4.30 -0.62
CA ALA A 86 15.01 -5.11 -1.77
C ALA A 86 14.49 -6.56 -1.74
N GLU A 87 13.49 -6.86 -0.92
CA GLU A 87 12.75 -8.12 -1.02
C GLU A 87 11.94 -8.16 -2.32
N ILE A 88 11.92 -9.33 -2.96
CA ILE A 88 10.99 -9.64 -4.05
C ILE A 88 9.90 -10.56 -3.49
N ARG A 89 8.64 -10.12 -3.58
CA ARG A 89 7.48 -10.90 -3.15
C ARG A 89 6.45 -10.95 -4.27
N GLN A 90 5.90 -12.13 -4.50
CA GLN A 90 4.79 -12.30 -5.43
C GLN A 90 3.53 -11.62 -4.88
N LEU A 91 2.86 -10.86 -5.72
CA LEU A 91 1.59 -10.22 -5.39
C LEU A 91 0.44 -11.17 -5.74
N THR A 92 -0.11 -11.84 -4.72
CA THR A 92 -1.14 -12.89 -4.91
C THR A 92 -2.52 -12.36 -4.53
N LEU A 93 -3.51 -12.53 -5.41
CA LEU A 93 -4.91 -12.20 -5.13
C LEU A 93 -5.54 -13.30 -4.27
N ALA A 94 -6.13 -12.93 -3.13
CA ALA A 94 -6.84 -13.87 -2.27
C ALA A 94 -8.07 -14.42 -2.99
N GLN A 95 -8.19 -15.76 -3.00
CA GLN A 95 -9.38 -16.44 -3.52
C GLN A 95 -10.58 -16.16 -2.60
N PRO A 96 -11.80 -16.09 -3.16
CA PRO A 96 -13.03 -15.92 -2.38
C PRO A 96 -13.30 -17.10 -1.42
#